data_AF-A0A6J7P9K9-F1
#
_entry.id   AF-A0A6J7P9K9-F1
#
_cell.length_a   1.000
_cell.length_b   1.000
_cell.length_c   1.000
_cell.angle_alpha   90.00
_cell.angle_beta   90.00
_cell.angle_gamma   90.00
#
_symmetry.space_group_name_H-M   'P 1'
#
loop_
_entity.id
_entity.type
_entity.pdbx_description
1 polymer ?
#
loop_
_entity_poly.entity_id
_entity_poly.type
_entity_poly.pdbx_seq_one_letter_code
_entity_poly.pdbx_strand_id
1 'polypeptide(L)'
;MPNVNLRDVEPVRLGRDRHCFALQGDLGLLDADVYLVPTDSYGSVEDHWKWAVGVDERGQARQLRDEAALLAAGGCAWVDGAPAGLVLALDVAGSTTENDVASMIRRLSAALQSIESRGLVSEFRARPLVAMPLIGVGAAGLSGRTGEVISALLGAVGDHFDRSPAGGFDIAIVTRDSSSIAALHHARRGRFLAVESGSTPEWLDRIVTAARNGELAVMFGAGASASLGLPMWNELLAQLVESLDDPALGEMDLTGLDPIDAATLLIEAGGADWFAAELAHLLATPRHSLTHGLIANLRCPLTITTNYDQGFELAAESITGVPVAVLPWDGDSGREPRILKLHGDLTRGQLVLSRDQFVAMHAFRRPLAGVLQSRMLIGQLLAVGTSMSDATLVHAAEEFRALIEQAHRPGAASDSPPERAEAGTVVLTASDPARVRLLQRSFEVIEGDTRLGVRESARDVDVLLDWVAMQSSSDLSFALDSRYRAILSPADQSLAETLSALAGAGAMKGSPESELSQSLGAYLRSLGIEPY
;
A
#
# COMPACT_ATOMS: atom_id res chain seq x y z
N MET A 1 10.48 18.00 22.96
CA MET A 1 10.38 16.62 23.46
C MET A 1 11.39 15.77 22.69
N PRO A 2 11.91 14.66 23.22
CA PRO A 2 12.64 13.70 22.39
C PRO A 2 11.74 13.28 21.22
N ASN A 3 12.31 13.15 20.03
CA ASN A 3 11.55 12.79 18.84
C ASN A 3 11.05 11.36 18.97
N VAL A 4 9.84 11.10 18.49
CA VAL A 4 9.26 9.76 18.50
C VAL A 4 9.98 8.93 17.44
N ASN A 5 10.62 7.84 17.87
CA ASN A 5 11.16 6.86 16.94
C ASN A 5 10.03 5.93 16.49
N LEU A 6 9.88 5.78 15.17
CA LEU A 6 8.86 4.94 14.56
C LEU A 6 8.92 3.50 15.06
N ARG A 7 10.12 2.96 15.34
CA ARG A 7 10.25 1.59 15.83
C ARG A 7 9.67 1.40 17.21
N ASP A 8 9.68 2.43 18.05
CA ASP A 8 9.16 2.37 19.41
C ASP A 8 7.63 2.46 19.47
N VAL A 9 7.00 2.80 18.34
CA VAL A 9 5.55 2.73 18.14
C VAL A 9 5.15 1.26 18.14
N GLU A 10 4.29 0.89 19.06
CA GLU A 10 3.97 -0.51 19.36
C GLU A 10 3.57 -1.37 18.14
N PRO A 11 2.73 -0.90 17.20
CA PRO A 11 2.48 -1.59 15.94
C PRO A 11 3.74 -1.99 15.17
N VAL A 12 4.67 -1.05 15.02
CA VAL A 12 5.94 -1.26 14.32
C VAL A 12 6.82 -2.18 15.14
N ARG A 13 6.81 -2.03 16.48
CA ARG A 13 7.52 -2.92 17.41
C ARG A 13 7.10 -4.38 17.26
N LEU A 14 5.80 -4.65 17.14
CA LEU A 14 5.25 -6.00 17.00
C LEU A 14 5.60 -6.64 15.65
N GLY A 15 5.75 -5.83 14.59
CA GLY A 15 6.15 -6.28 13.25
C GLY A 15 7.66 -6.22 12.97
N ARG A 16 8.53 -6.01 13.98
CA ARG A 16 9.97 -5.70 13.80
C ARG A 16 10.75 -6.77 13.03
N ASP A 17 10.47 -8.04 13.29
CA ASP A 17 11.26 -9.13 12.70
C ASP A 17 10.68 -9.61 11.37
N ARG A 18 9.35 -9.75 11.32
CA ARG A 18 8.55 -10.18 10.18
C ARG A 18 7.15 -9.59 10.30
N HIS A 19 6.48 -9.40 9.17
CA HIS A 19 5.12 -8.88 9.14
C HIS A 19 4.29 -9.59 8.08
N CYS A 20 3.00 -9.73 8.39
CA CYS A 20 2.00 -10.24 7.45
C CYS A 20 1.10 -9.07 7.07
N PHE A 21 1.38 -8.48 5.91
CA PHE A 21 0.60 -7.43 5.28
C PHE A 21 -0.69 -7.99 4.69
N ALA A 22 -1.76 -7.19 4.74
CA ALA A 22 -2.99 -7.49 4.01
C ALA A 22 -3.35 -6.32 3.11
N LEU A 23 -3.62 -6.60 1.84
CA LEU A 23 -4.05 -5.58 0.89
C LEU A 23 -5.12 -6.13 -0.06
N GLN A 24 -6.00 -5.24 -0.48
CA GLN A 24 -6.80 -5.43 -1.68
C GLN A 24 -6.00 -5.00 -2.91
N GLY A 25 -6.14 -5.73 -4.01
CA GLY A 25 -5.56 -5.37 -5.31
C GLY A 25 -5.37 -6.58 -6.23
N ASP A 26 -4.60 -6.39 -7.30
CA ASP A 26 -4.15 -7.47 -8.17
C ASP A 26 -2.73 -7.90 -7.82
N LEU A 27 -2.59 -9.17 -7.42
CA LEU A 27 -1.30 -9.78 -7.10
C LEU A 27 -0.30 -9.68 -8.27
N GLY A 28 -0.77 -9.71 -9.52
CA GLY A 28 0.10 -9.60 -10.71
C GLY A 28 0.72 -8.22 -10.91
N LEU A 29 0.13 -7.19 -10.30
CA LEU A 29 0.61 -5.81 -10.33
C LEU A 29 1.48 -5.46 -9.12
N LEU A 30 1.50 -6.27 -8.06
CA LEU A 30 2.36 -6.06 -6.91
C LEU A 30 3.78 -6.54 -7.21
N ASP A 31 4.78 -5.69 -6.98
CA ASP A 31 6.18 -6.09 -6.97
C ASP A 31 6.56 -6.86 -5.69
N ALA A 32 7.13 -8.06 -5.86
CA ALA A 32 7.54 -8.95 -4.79
C ALA A 32 8.70 -9.88 -5.22
N ASP A 33 9.45 -10.39 -4.23
CA ASP A 33 10.59 -11.28 -4.47
C ASP A 33 10.15 -12.72 -4.79
N VAL A 34 9.00 -13.16 -4.25
CA VAL A 34 8.41 -14.48 -4.52
C VAL A 34 6.89 -14.38 -4.67
N TYR A 35 6.35 -15.09 -5.66
CA TYR A 35 4.91 -15.25 -5.84
C TYR A 35 4.46 -16.67 -5.52
N LEU A 36 3.46 -16.80 -4.65
CA LEU A 36 2.82 -18.07 -4.35
C LEU A 36 1.61 -18.28 -5.26
N VAL A 37 1.64 -19.35 -6.06
CA VAL A 37 0.58 -19.67 -7.02
C VAL A 37 -0.20 -20.90 -6.55
N PRO A 38 -1.52 -20.81 -6.33
CA PRO A 38 -2.35 -21.95 -5.99
C PRO A 38 -2.48 -22.95 -7.14
N THR A 39 -2.42 -24.24 -6.82
CA THR A 39 -2.62 -25.38 -7.72
C THR A 39 -3.35 -26.51 -6.98
N ASP A 40 -3.73 -27.57 -7.69
CA ASP A 40 -4.00 -28.88 -7.10
C ASP A 40 -2.73 -29.76 -7.06
N SER A 41 -2.86 -30.99 -6.57
CA SER A 41 -1.76 -31.98 -6.52
C SER A 41 -1.27 -32.46 -7.89
N TYR A 42 -2.00 -32.17 -8.97
CA TYR A 42 -1.67 -32.54 -10.35
C TYR A 42 -0.97 -31.42 -11.12
N GLY A 43 -0.80 -30.25 -10.50
CA GLY A 43 -0.25 -29.06 -11.17
C GLY A 43 -1.28 -28.30 -12.00
N SER A 44 -2.57 -28.44 -11.70
CA SER A 44 -3.62 -27.70 -12.40
C SER A 44 -3.66 -26.25 -11.94
N VAL A 45 -3.39 -25.33 -12.86
CA VAL A 45 -3.35 -23.88 -12.60
C VAL A 45 -4.43 -23.17 -13.39
N GLU A 46 -5.18 -22.30 -12.70
CA GLU A 46 -6.25 -21.49 -13.29
C GLU A 46 -5.73 -20.43 -14.26
N ASP A 47 -6.53 -20.12 -15.27
CA ASP A 47 -6.12 -19.30 -16.41
C ASP A 47 -5.74 -17.85 -16.06
N HIS A 48 -6.15 -17.33 -14.90
CA HIS A 48 -5.77 -16.00 -14.45
C HIS A 48 -4.33 -15.91 -13.92
N TRP A 49 -3.62 -17.03 -13.79
CA TRP A 49 -2.21 -17.09 -13.37
C TRP A 49 -1.21 -17.11 -14.54
N LYS A 50 -1.66 -16.93 -15.79
CA LYS A 50 -0.78 -16.86 -16.98
C LYS A 50 0.39 -15.90 -16.82
N TRP A 51 0.16 -14.76 -16.14
CA TRP A 51 1.21 -13.78 -15.88
C TRP A 51 2.34 -14.33 -14.97
N ALA A 52 2.01 -15.28 -14.09
CA ALA A 52 2.94 -15.87 -13.13
C ALA A 52 3.67 -17.08 -13.73
N VAL A 53 2.91 -18.05 -14.27
CA VAL A 53 3.46 -19.35 -14.73
C VAL A 53 3.77 -19.37 -16.23
N GLY A 54 3.33 -18.37 -16.99
CA GLY A 54 3.44 -18.36 -18.45
C GLY A 54 2.27 -19.05 -19.14
N VAL A 55 2.39 -19.19 -20.46
CA VAL A 55 1.35 -19.76 -21.31
C VAL A 55 1.80 -21.04 -22.00
N ASP A 56 0.86 -21.93 -22.29
CA ASP A 56 1.08 -23.10 -23.15
C ASP A 56 0.91 -22.76 -24.65
N GLU A 57 1.04 -23.76 -25.52
CA GLU A 57 0.89 -23.62 -26.98
C GLU A 57 -0.48 -23.08 -27.42
N ARG A 58 -1.50 -23.14 -26.54
CA ARG A 58 -2.87 -22.69 -26.80
C ARG A 58 -3.15 -21.31 -26.20
N GLY A 59 -2.17 -20.67 -25.55
CA GLY A 59 -2.36 -19.42 -24.83
C GLY A 59 -3.13 -19.58 -23.50
N GLN A 60 -3.24 -20.79 -22.98
CA GLN A 60 -3.80 -21.08 -21.64
C GLN A 60 -2.70 -21.04 -20.58
N ALA A 61 -3.05 -21.02 -19.30
CA ALA A 61 -2.04 -21.05 -18.24
C ALA A 61 -1.18 -22.31 -18.36
N ARG A 62 0.14 -22.15 -18.28
CA ARG A 62 1.08 -23.27 -18.24
C ARG A 62 0.75 -24.16 -17.04
N GLN A 63 0.36 -25.39 -17.31
CA GLN A 63 0.09 -26.39 -16.28
C GLN A 63 1.41 -26.93 -15.71
N LEU A 64 1.44 -27.20 -14.42
CA LEU A 64 2.65 -27.58 -13.65
C LEU A 64 2.72 -29.10 -13.44
N ARG A 65 2.49 -29.86 -14.52
CA ARG A 65 2.40 -31.33 -14.47
C ARG A 65 3.74 -31.98 -14.18
N ASP A 66 4.83 -31.33 -14.56
CA ASP A 66 6.19 -31.81 -14.29
C ASP A 66 6.50 -31.72 -12.78
N GLU A 67 5.86 -30.80 -12.07
CA GLU A 67 5.96 -30.58 -10.63
C GLU A 67 4.99 -31.45 -9.81
N ALA A 68 4.07 -32.19 -10.45
CA ALA A 68 3.01 -32.94 -9.77
C ALA A 68 3.54 -33.94 -8.73
N ALA A 69 4.71 -34.55 -8.97
CA ALA A 69 5.32 -35.46 -8.00
C ALA A 69 5.74 -34.75 -6.71
N LEU A 70 6.29 -33.54 -6.82
CA LEU A 70 6.67 -32.71 -5.67
C LEU A 70 5.43 -32.14 -4.96
N LEU A 71 4.43 -31.69 -5.72
CA LEU A 71 3.17 -31.20 -5.18
C LEU A 71 2.43 -32.29 -4.39
N ALA A 72 2.32 -33.51 -4.93
CA ALA A 72 1.68 -34.62 -4.25
C ALA A 72 2.44 -35.09 -2.99
N ALA A 73 3.78 -35.01 -2.99
CA ALA A 73 4.59 -35.47 -1.87
C ALA A 73 4.77 -34.43 -0.75
N GLY A 74 5.01 -33.16 -1.13
CA GLY A 74 5.40 -32.08 -0.22
C GLY A 74 4.42 -30.92 -0.16
N GLY A 75 3.36 -30.92 -0.98
CA GLY A 75 2.35 -29.87 -1.02
C GLY A 75 2.78 -28.58 -1.73
N CYS A 76 4.04 -28.45 -2.15
CA CYS A 76 4.54 -27.29 -2.86
C CYS A 76 5.71 -27.65 -3.79
N ALA A 77 5.94 -26.82 -4.80
CA ALA A 77 7.03 -26.99 -5.75
C ALA A 77 7.49 -25.64 -6.30
N TRP A 78 8.81 -25.44 -6.40
CA TRP A 78 9.37 -24.28 -7.11
C TRP A 78 9.17 -24.48 -8.60
N VAL A 79 8.75 -23.42 -9.28
CA VAL A 79 8.45 -23.45 -10.71
C VAL A 79 9.62 -22.84 -11.47
N ASP A 80 10.30 -23.65 -12.27
CA ASP A 80 11.42 -23.21 -13.08
C ASP A 80 10.96 -22.42 -14.32
N GLY A 81 11.75 -21.42 -14.71
CA GLY A 81 11.50 -20.61 -15.90
C GLY A 81 10.13 -19.91 -15.90
N ALA A 82 9.63 -19.51 -14.73
CA ALA A 82 8.40 -18.73 -14.61
C ALA A 82 8.64 -17.27 -15.04
N PRO A 83 7.77 -16.66 -15.87
CA PRO A 83 7.95 -15.28 -16.33
C PRO A 83 7.89 -14.24 -15.21
N ALA A 84 7.20 -14.52 -14.10
CA ALA A 84 7.16 -13.63 -12.94
C ALA A 84 8.44 -13.67 -12.07
N GLY A 85 9.42 -14.50 -12.41
CA GLY A 85 10.64 -14.69 -11.62
C GLY A 85 10.52 -15.90 -10.69
N LEU A 86 10.65 -15.68 -9.38
CA LEU A 86 10.55 -16.76 -8.41
C LEU A 86 9.09 -17.08 -8.08
N VAL A 87 8.64 -18.25 -8.52
CA VAL A 87 7.28 -18.75 -8.28
C VAL A 87 7.33 -20.04 -7.47
N LEU A 88 6.54 -20.09 -6.40
CA LEU A 88 6.28 -21.31 -5.63
C LEU A 88 4.83 -21.74 -5.84
N ALA A 89 4.62 -22.89 -6.46
CA ALA A 89 3.32 -23.51 -6.56
C ALA A 89 2.93 -24.16 -5.22
N LEU A 90 1.71 -23.91 -4.75
CA LEU A 90 1.15 -24.49 -3.53
C LEU A 90 -0.09 -25.31 -3.87
N ASP A 91 -0.09 -26.59 -3.48
CA ASP A 91 -1.27 -27.43 -3.54
C ASP A 91 -2.30 -26.98 -2.49
N VAL A 92 -3.37 -26.32 -2.94
CA VAL A 92 -4.46 -25.81 -2.10
C VAL A 92 -5.75 -26.62 -2.26
N ALA A 93 -5.77 -27.67 -3.09
CA ALA A 93 -6.99 -28.44 -3.40
C ALA A 93 -6.83 -29.94 -3.07
N GLY A 94 -5.61 -30.49 -3.09
CA GLY A 94 -5.33 -31.90 -2.85
C GLY A 94 -5.56 -32.77 -4.09
N SER A 95 -5.69 -34.08 -3.87
CA SER A 95 -5.99 -35.07 -4.91
C SER A 95 -7.47 -35.49 -4.95
N THR A 96 -8.28 -34.98 -4.02
CA THR A 96 -9.71 -35.30 -3.88
C THR A 96 -10.54 -34.02 -3.80
N THR A 97 -11.84 -34.11 -4.10
CA THR A 97 -12.79 -33.00 -4.02
C THR A 97 -13.09 -32.53 -2.59
N GLU A 98 -12.75 -33.32 -1.57
CA GLU A 98 -12.89 -32.98 -0.16
C GLU A 98 -11.53 -32.54 0.39
N ASN A 99 -11.19 -31.28 0.14
CA ASN A 99 -10.08 -30.66 0.84
C ASN A 99 -10.53 -30.16 2.22
N ASP A 100 -9.66 -30.24 3.21
CA ASP A 100 -9.92 -29.71 4.55
C ASP A 100 -8.92 -28.61 4.92
N VAL A 101 -9.35 -27.69 5.79
CA VAL A 101 -8.55 -26.54 6.22
C VAL A 101 -7.22 -26.99 6.84
N ALA A 102 -7.19 -28.03 7.67
CA ALA A 102 -5.98 -28.48 8.34
C ALA A 102 -4.95 -29.04 7.35
N SER A 103 -5.40 -29.78 6.35
CA SER A 103 -4.56 -30.33 5.27
C SER A 103 -3.95 -29.24 4.40
N MET A 104 -4.73 -28.22 4.05
CA MET A 104 -4.22 -27.03 3.35
C MET A 104 -3.17 -26.28 4.20
N ILE A 105 -3.43 -26.08 5.49
CA ILE A 105 -2.49 -25.38 6.39
C ILE A 105 -1.18 -26.13 6.57
N ARG A 106 -1.20 -27.47 6.61
CA ARG A 106 0.04 -28.27 6.60
C ARG A 106 0.88 -28.01 5.35
N ARG A 107 0.24 -27.93 4.18
CA ARG A 107 0.92 -27.65 2.90
C ARG A 107 1.43 -26.21 2.84
N LEU A 108 0.67 -25.24 3.34
CA LEU A 108 1.15 -23.86 3.50
C LEU A 108 2.38 -23.80 4.40
N SER A 109 2.37 -24.49 5.54
CA SER A 109 3.52 -24.51 6.46
C SER A 109 4.77 -25.11 5.80
N ALA A 110 4.61 -26.15 4.97
CA ALA A 110 5.70 -26.71 4.18
C ALA A 110 6.23 -25.72 3.13
N ALA A 111 5.33 -24.98 2.46
CA ALA A 111 5.70 -23.94 1.51
C ALA A 111 6.49 -22.81 2.17
N LEU A 112 6.03 -22.27 3.31
CA LEU A 112 6.76 -21.26 4.06
C LEU A 112 8.15 -21.75 4.49
N GLN A 113 8.25 -23.01 4.92
CA GLN A 113 9.54 -23.62 5.24
C GLN A 113 10.48 -23.78 4.03
N SER A 114 9.92 -24.05 2.85
CA SER A 114 10.65 -24.13 1.58
C SER A 114 11.18 -22.76 1.13
N ILE A 115 10.42 -21.69 1.40
CA ILE A 115 10.85 -20.31 1.16
C ILE A 115 12.00 -19.95 2.10
N GLU A 116 11.84 -20.21 3.39
CA GLU A 116 12.88 -19.92 4.39
C GLU A 116 14.19 -20.66 4.06
N SER A 117 14.10 -21.95 3.67
CA SER A 117 15.30 -22.74 3.35
C SER A 117 16.03 -22.30 2.08
N ARG A 118 15.36 -21.53 1.21
CA ARG A 118 15.98 -20.96 0.01
C ARG A 118 16.93 -19.81 0.32
N GLY A 119 16.83 -19.18 1.50
CA GLY A 119 17.74 -18.12 1.93
C GLY A 119 17.68 -16.87 1.05
N LEU A 120 16.46 -16.38 0.80
CA LEU A 120 16.22 -15.25 -0.09
C LEU A 120 16.85 -13.95 0.45
N VAL A 121 17.36 -13.13 -0.46
CA VAL A 121 17.84 -11.78 -0.18
C VAL A 121 17.20 -10.84 -1.18
N SER A 122 16.65 -9.75 -0.70
CA SER A 122 16.08 -8.72 -1.57
C SER A 122 17.12 -7.65 -1.89
N GLU A 123 17.18 -7.24 -3.14
CA GLU A 123 18.07 -6.16 -3.59
C GLU A 123 17.56 -4.79 -3.14
N PHE A 124 16.23 -4.57 -3.09
CA PHE A 124 15.64 -3.26 -2.87
C PHE A 124 14.85 -3.14 -1.57
N ARG A 125 14.63 -4.25 -0.84
CA ARG A 125 13.88 -4.28 0.42
C ARG A 125 14.76 -4.67 1.60
N ALA A 126 14.32 -4.34 2.82
CA ALA A 126 14.97 -4.81 4.04
C ALA A 126 14.77 -6.31 4.26
N ARG A 127 13.63 -6.85 3.81
CA ARG A 127 13.27 -8.25 3.87
C ARG A 127 12.68 -8.67 2.51
N PRO A 128 12.93 -9.90 2.05
CA PRO A 128 12.19 -10.45 0.92
C PRO A 128 10.69 -10.40 1.18
N LEU A 129 9.92 -10.07 0.15
CA LEU A 129 8.46 -10.05 0.19
C LEU A 129 7.91 -11.28 -0.55
N VAL A 130 7.14 -12.10 0.16
CA VAL A 130 6.37 -13.19 -0.41
C VAL A 130 4.95 -12.72 -0.63
N ALA A 131 4.55 -12.59 -1.88
CA ALA A 131 3.19 -12.22 -2.25
C ALA A 131 2.34 -13.47 -2.51
N MET A 132 1.19 -13.55 -1.86
CA MET A 132 0.28 -14.69 -1.99
C MET A 132 -1.17 -14.24 -2.04
N PRO A 133 -2.06 -14.97 -2.73
CA PRO A 133 -3.49 -14.72 -2.64
C PRO A 133 -4.03 -15.21 -1.29
N LEU A 134 -5.27 -14.87 -0.96
CA LEU A 134 -6.03 -15.67 0.01
C LEU A 134 -6.25 -17.08 -0.57
N ILE A 135 -5.56 -18.07 -0.01
CA ILE A 135 -5.60 -19.46 -0.49
C ILE A 135 -6.81 -20.22 0.06
N GLY A 136 -7.18 -21.33 -0.59
CA GLY A 136 -8.28 -22.21 -0.15
C GLY A 136 -9.69 -21.73 -0.51
N VAL A 137 -9.86 -20.45 -0.83
CA VAL A 137 -11.13 -19.89 -1.30
C VAL A 137 -11.29 -20.02 -2.83
N GLY A 138 -12.50 -19.82 -3.34
CA GLY A 138 -12.82 -19.94 -4.76
C GLY A 138 -12.85 -21.40 -5.23
N ALA A 139 -12.07 -21.69 -6.27
CA ALA A 139 -11.98 -23.01 -6.91
C ALA A 139 -11.33 -24.10 -6.03
N ALA A 140 -10.67 -23.71 -4.93
CA ALA A 140 -10.00 -24.63 -4.00
C ALA A 140 -10.95 -25.34 -3.01
N GLY A 141 -12.27 -25.16 -3.15
CA GLY A 141 -13.28 -25.98 -2.48
C GLY A 141 -13.66 -25.57 -1.05
N LEU A 142 -12.98 -24.58 -0.44
CA LEU A 142 -13.30 -24.10 0.92
C LEU A 142 -14.03 -22.75 0.95
N SER A 143 -14.63 -22.33 -0.18
CA SER A 143 -15.40 -21.07 -0.28
C SER A 143 -16.50 -20.93 0.77
N GLY A 144 -17.14 -22.04 1.18
CA GLY A 144 -18.17 -22.02 2.23
C GLY A 144 -17.63 -21.79 3.65
N ARG A 145 -16.30 -21.82 3.83
CA ARG A 145 -15.60 -21.79 5.13
C ARG A 145 -14.49 -20.72 5.16
N THR A 146 -14.64 -19.64 4.39
CA THR A 146 -13.63 -18.58 4.25
C THR A 146 -13.14 -18.03 5.59
N GLY A 147 -14.02 -17.81 6.57
CA GLY A 147 -13.63 -17.34 7.89
C GLY A 147 -12.72 -18.33 8.63
N GLU A 148 -13.00 -19.63 8.53
CA GLU A 148 -12.15 -20.67 9.12
C GLU A 148 -10.78 -20.70 8.44
N VAL A 149 -10.76 -20.57 7.11
CA VAL A 149 -9.54 -20.47 6.30
C VAL A 149 -8.70 -19.28 6.71
N ILE A 150 -9.28 -18.08 6.79
CA ILE A 150 -8.58 -16.86 7.23
C ILE A 150 -7.98 -17.06 8.61
N SER A 151 -8.77 -17.58 9.56
CA SER A 151 -8.29 -17.76 10.92
C SER A 151 -7.14 -18.78 11.00
N ALA A 152 -7.27 -19.91 10.29
CA ALA A 152 -6.24 -20.94 10.29
C ALA A 152 -4.96 -20.49 9.55
N LEU A 153 -5.10 -19.73 8.46
CA LEU A 153 -3.99 -19.17 7.70
C LEU A 153 -3.18 -18.19 8.55
N LEU A 154 -3.84 -17.23 9.18
CA LEU A 154 -3.18 -16.26 10.06
C LEU A 154 -2.49 -16.95 11.25
N GLY A 155 -3.09 -18.00 11.79
CA GLY A 155 -2.47 -18.85 12.82
C GLY A 155 -1.20 -19.53 12.31
N ALA A 156 -1.25 -20.14 11.13
CA ALA A 156 -0.10 -20.83 10.54
C ALA A 156 1.07 -19.88 10.21
N VAL A 157 0.75 -18.67 9.73
CA VAL A 157 1.75 -17.62 9.49
C VAL A 157 2.38 -17.16 10.80
N GLY A 158 1.58 -16.89 11.84
CA GLY A 158 2.09 -16.54 13.17
C GLY A 158 2.99 -17.63 13.76
N ASP A 159 2.52 -18.88 13.75
CA ASP A 159 3.29 -20.04 14.18
C ASP A 159 4.62 -20.20 13.42
N HIS A 160 4.63 -19.89 12.12
CA HIS A 160 5.85 -19.91 11.32
C HIS A 160 6.83 -18.80 11.72
N PHE A 161 6.31 -17.59 11.95
CA PHE A 161 7.11 -16.44 12.39
C PHE A 161 7.72 -16.67 13.78
N ASP A 162 6.97 -17.27 14.70
CA ASP A 162 7.43 -17.56 16.07
C ASP A 162 8.54 -18.62 16.12
N ARG A 163 8.51 -19.61 15.22
CA ARG A 163 9.48 -20.72 15.19
C ARG A 163 10.77 -20.42 14.45
N SER A 164 10.78 -19.40 13.61
CA SER A 164 11.88 -19.15 12.67
C SER A 164 12.87 -18.12 13.25
N PRO A 165 14.18 -18.18 12.92
CA PRO A 165 15.19 -17.26 13.44
C PRO A 165 15.04 -15.84 12.85
N ALA A 166 15.29 -14.79 13.63
CA ALA A 166 15.13 -13.39 13.20
C ALA A 166 15.82 -13.10 11.85
N GLY A 167 15.14 -12.36 10.95
CA GLY A 167 15.68 -11.98 9.64
C GLY A 167 15.18 -12.79 8.42
N GLY A 168 13.97 -13.36 8.47
CA GLY A 168 13.35 -14.08 7.35
C GLY A 168 12.70 -13.17 6.29
N PHE A 169 11.49 -13.51 5.85
CA PHE A 169 10.73 -12.76 4.85
C PHE A 169 9.41 -12.20 5.44
N ASP A 170 8.89 -11.17 4.76
CA ASP A 170 7.53 -10.67 4.99
C ASP A 170 6.53 -11.32 4.04
N ILE A 171 5.26 -11.34 4.43
CA ILE A 171 4.18 -11.90 3.60
C ILE A 171 3.19 -10.78 3.25
N ALA A 172 2.81 -10.68 1.98
CA ALA A 172 1.70 -9.88 1.50
C ALA A 172 0.55 -10.79 1.06
N ILE A 173 -0.53 -10.80 1.83
CA ILE A 173 -1.79 -11.46 1.45
C ILE A 173 -2.59 -10.47 0.60
N VAL A 174 -2.75 -10.78 -0.67
CA VAL A 174 -3.51 -9.96 -1.63
C VAL A 174 -4.88 -10.58 -1.88
N THR A 175 -5.92 -9.77 -1.73
CA THR A 175 -7.31 -10.15 -2.02
C THR A 175 -7.88 -9.27 -3.11
N ARG A 176 -8.81 -9.79 -3.92
CA ARG A 176 -9.46 -8.98 -4.98
C ARG A 176 -10.72 -8.28 -4.48
N ASP A 177 -11.47 -8.93 -3.61
CA ASP A 177 -12.77 -8.46 -3.12
C ASP A 177 -12.68 -7.73 -1.77
N SER A 178 -13.57 -6.75 -1.59
CA SER A 178 -13.62 -5.91 -0.39
C SER A 178 -14.01 -6.69 0.86
N SER A 179 -14.87 -7.71 0.75
CA SER A 179 -15.30 -8.55 1.88
C SER A 179 -14.11 -9.31 2.48
N SER A 180 -13.24 -9.87 1.65
CA SER A 180 -12.07 -10.65 2.10
C SER A 180 -11.00 -9.79 2.77
N ILE A 181 -10.69 -8.59 2.24
CA ILE A 181 -9.77 -7.68 2.93
C ILE A 181 -10.36 -7.18 4.25
N ALA A 182 -11.66 -6.85 4.29
CA ALA A 182 -12.35 -6.42 5.50
C ALA A 182 -12.36 -7.53 6.57
N ALA A 183 -12.61 -8.77 6.15
CA ALA A 183 -12.54 -9.95 7.01
C ALA A 183 -11.12 -10.21 7.52
N LEU A 184 -10.10 -10.07 6.67
CA LEU A 184 -8.68 -10.18 7.07
C LEU A 184 -8.34 -9.10 8.12
N HIS A 185 -8.69 -7.83 7.89
CA HIS A 185 -8.48 -6.77 8.87
C HIS A 185 -9.20 -7.05 10.18
N HIS A 186 -10.46 -7.52 10.15
CA HIS A 186 -11.19 -7.91 11.35
C HIS A 186 -10.50 -9.04 12.12
N ALA A 187 -10.14 -10.13 11.44
CA ALA A 187 -9.47 -11.28 12.04
C ALA A 187 -8.06 -10.95 12.58
N ARG A 188 -7.33 -10.08 11.88
CA ARG A 188 -6.03 -9.55 12.32
C ARG A 188 -6.21 -8.67 13.56
N ARG A 189 -7.17 -7.73 13.57
CA ARG A 189 -7.49 -6.93 14.77
C ARG A 189 -7.78 -7.83 15.97
N GLY A 190 -8.59 -8.87 15.84
CA GLY A 190 -8.85 -9.82 16.94
C GLY A 190 -7.58 -10.44 17.54
N ARG A 191 -6.52 -10.63 16.73
CA ARG A 191 -5.20 -11.11 17.17
C ARG A 191 -4.28 -10.01 17.71
N PHE A 192 -4.36 -8.81 17.13
CA PHE A 192 -3.56 -7.64 17.53
C PHE A 192 -4.20 -6.80 18.65
N LEU A 193 -5.47 -7.01 19.00
CA LEU A 193 -6.18 -6.36 20.12
C LEU A 193 -5.66 -6.79 21.50
N ALA A 194 -4.61 -7.61 21.54
CA ALA A 194 -3.73 -7.74 22.70
C ALA A 194 -2.85 -6.49 22.93
N VAL A 195 -2.91 -5.48 22.04
CA VAL A 195 -2.44 -4.11 22.34
C VAL A 195 -3.33 -3.57 23.45
N GLU A 196 -2.74 -3.31 24.62
CA GLU A 196 -3.47 -2.75 25.77
C GLU A 196 -4.21 -1.47 25.33
N SER A 197 -5.53 -1.46 25.51
CA SER A 197 -6.36 -0.29 25.21
C SER A 197 -5.79 0.93 25.96
N GLY A 198 -5.21 1.88 25.23
CA GLY A 198 -4.60 3.10 25.78
C GLY A 198 -3.12 3.34 25.47
N SER A 199 -2.42 2.44 24.76
CA SER A 199 -0.99 2.62 24.42
C SER A 199 -0.70 3.33 23.09
N THR A 200 -1.71 3.56 22.25
CA THR A 200 -1.52 4.20 20.93
C THR A 200 -1.20 5.68 21.12
N PRO A 201 -0.10 6.19 20.54
CA PRO A 201 0.22 7.61 20.59
C PRO A 201 -0.90 8.47 19.99
N GLU A 202 -1.14 9.64 20.56
CA GLU A 202 -2.22 10.55 20.16
C GLU A 202 -2.20 10.88 18.65
N TRP A 203 -1.01 11.08 18.08
CA TRP A 203 -0.84 11.36 16.66
C TRP A 203 -1.31 10.23 15.75
N LEU A 204 -1.10 8.99 16.17
CA LEU A 204 -1.48 7.82 15.41
C LEU A 204 -3.00 7.63 15.47
N ASP A 205 -3.61 7.91 16.62
CA ASP A 205 -5.07 7.91 16.77
C ASP A 205 -5.73 9.01 15.90
N ARG A 206 -5.12 10.19 15.79
CA ARG A 206 -5.55 11.25 14.86
C ARG A 206 -5.52 10.78 13.41
N ILE A 207 -4.43 10.13 12.96
CA ILE A 207 -4.32 9.59 11.60
C ILE A 207 -5.39 8.52 11.34
N VAL A 208 -5.58 7.58 12.28
CA VAL A 208 -6.58 6.52 12.15
C VAL A 208 -7.99 7.11 12.08
N THR A 209 -8.30 8.09 12.92
CA THR A 209 -9.60 8.76 12.92
C THR A 209 -9.85 9.53 11.62
N ALA A 210 -8.86 10.28 11.14
CA ALA A 210 -8.93 10.97 9.85
C ALA A 210 -9.11 9.99 8.69
N ALA A 211 -8.43 8.83 8.71
CA ALA A 211 -8.61 7.79 7.71
C ALA A 211 -10.03 7.19 7.75
N ARG A 212 -10.55 6.87 8.94
CA ARG A 212 -11.92 6.35 9.13
C ARG A 212 -12.99 7.29 8.59
N ASN A 213 -12.80 8.60 8.77
CA ASN A 213 -13.74 9.61 8.34
C ASN A 213 -13.62 9.96 6.84
N GLY A 214 -12.64 9.39 6.13
CA GLY A 214 -12.35 9.74 4.73
C GLY A 214 -11.75 11.14 4.59
N GLU A 215 -11.07 11.64 5.61
CA GLU A 215 -10.54 13.00 5.63
C GLU A 215 -9.01 13.05 5.46
N LEU A 216 -8.33 11.93 5.73
CA LEU A 216 -6.88 11.78 5.57
C LEU A 216 -6.44 11.99 4.12
N ALA A 217 -5.45 12.85 3.93
CA ALA A 217 -4.68 12.95 2.70
C ALA A 217 -3.28 12.37 2.94
N VAL A 218 -2.88 11.42 2.10
CA VAL A 218 -1.52 10.89 2.13
C VAL A 218 -0.68 11.60 1.08
N MET A 219 0.47 12.09 1.51
CA MET A 219 1.50 12.58 0.62
C MET A 219 2.65 11.59 0.57
N PHE A 220 3.15 11.29 -0.63
CA PHE A 220 4.34 10.46 -0.80
C PHE A 220 5.36 11.02 -1.80
N GLY A 221 6.60 10.55 -1.68
CA GLY A 221 7.70 10.88 -2.58
C GLY A 221 8.42 9.64 -3.10
N ALA A 222 9.63 9.82 -3.63
CA ALA A 222 10.38 8.77 -4.34
C ALA A 222 10.65 7.52 -3.46
N GLY A 223 10.65 7.67 -2.14
CA GLY A 223 10.80 6.54 -1.22
C GLY A 223 9.68 5.50 -1.32
N ALA A 224 8.49 5.86 -1.78
CA ALA A 224 7.41 4.90 -2.04
C ALA A 224 7.69 4.02 -3.27
N SER A 225 8.48 4.50 -4.21
CA SER A 225 8.85 3.80 -5.44
C SER A 225 10.18 3.05 -5.34
N ALA A 226 10.97 3.28 -4.29
CA ALA A 226 12.32 2.75 -4.17
C ALA A 226 12.41 1.21 -4.24
N SER A 227 11.39 0.50 -3.73
CA SER A 227 11.37 -0.97 -3.77
C SER A 227 11.09 -1.56 -5.17
N LEU A 228 10.69 -0.74 -6.14
CA LEU A 228 10.55 -1.13 -7.55
C LEU A 228 11.88 -1.16 -8.30
N GLY A 229 12.98 -0.79 -7.65
CA GLY A 229 14.28 -0.61 -8.30
C GLY A 229 14.36 0.65 -9.17
N LEU A 230 13.38 1.56 -9.06
CA LEU A 230 13.45 2.85 -9.74
C LEU A 230 14.59 3.68 -9.14
N PRO A 231 15.39 4.36 -9.97
CA PRO A 231 16.56 5.10 -9.50
C PRO A 231 16.14 6.24 -8.58
N MET A 232 16.88 6.39 -7.48
CA MET A 232 16.81 7.60 -6.68
C MET A 232 17.43 8.76 -7.46
N TRP A 233 17.15 10.00 -7.05
CA TRP A 233 17.51 11.19 -7.84
C TRP A 233 18.97 11.24 -8.33
N ASN A 234 19.94 10.96 -7.46
CA ASN A 234 21.35 10.98 -7.84
C ASN A 234 21.72 9.86 -8.83
N GLU A 235 21.08 8.70 -8.70
CA GLU A 235 21.26 7.56 -9.62
C GLU A 235 20.63 7.87 -10.97
N LEU A 236 19.47 8.51 -10.97
CA LEU A 236 18.78 8.96 -12.17
C LEU A 236 19.65 9.95 -12.96
N LEU A 237 20.24 10.94 -12.29
CA LEU A 237 21.14 11.90 -12.94
C LEU A 237 22.36 11.20 -13.55
N ALA A 238 22.97 10.24 -12.83
CA ALA A 238 24.12 9.49 -13.35
C ALA A 238 23.76 8.68 -14.60
N GLN A 239 22.61 8.00 -14.60
CA GLN A 239 22.10 7.26 -15.76
C GLN A 239 21.78 8.18 -16.94
N LEU A 240 21.20 9.36 -16.68
CA LEU A 240 20.92 10.35 -17.71
C LEU A 240 22.20 10.89 -18.36
N VAL A 241 23.24 11.19 -17.58
CA VAL A 241 24.55 11.61 -18.12
C VAL A 241 25.15 10.52 -19.01
N GLU A 242 25.13 9.27 -18.54
CA GLU A 242 25.64 8.12 -19.29
C GLU A 242 24.90 7.92 -20.61
N SER A 243 23.57 8.07 -20.61
CA SER A 243 22.74 7.92 -21.81
C SER A 243 22.93 9.02 -22.85
N LEU A 244 23.35 10.22 -22.44
CA LEU A 244 23.55 11.36 -23.33
C LEU A 244 24.87 11.25 -24.13
N ASP A 245 25.84 10.48 -23.63
CA ASP A 245 27.18 10.30 -24.22
C ASP A 245 27.88 11.64 -24.57
N ASP A 246 27.72 12.65 -23.70
CA ASP A 246 28.40 13.95 -23.83
C ASP A 246 29.68 13.97 -22.96
N PRO A 247 30.88 14.00 -23.57
CA PRO A 247 32.14 13.98 -22.82
C PRO A 247 32.34 15.21 -21.92
N ALA A 248 31.81 16.37 -22.31
CA ALA A 248 31.96 17.59 -21.52
C ALA A 248 31.10 17.55 -20.26
N LEU A 249 29.89 17.00 -20.34
CA LEU A 249 29.04 16.77 -19.17
C LEU A 249 29.51 15.58 -18.33
N GLY A 250 30.05 14.53 -18.95
CA GLY A 250 30.58 13.36 -18.25
C GLY A 250 31.79 13.67 -17.35
N GLU A 251 32.54 14.73 -17.64
CA GLU A 251 33.62 15.24 -16.78
C GLU A 251 33.11 16.14 -15.64
N MET A 252 31.84 16.58 -15.66
CA MET A 252 31.25 17.42 -14.61
C MET A 252 30.66 16.56 -13.48
N ASP A 253 30.91 16.96 -12.24
CA ASP A 253 30.20 16.39 -11.09
C ASP A 253 28.81 17.00 -10.96
N LEU A 254 27.85 16.46 -11.71
CA LEU A 254 26.44 16.86 -11.59
C LEU A 254 25.80 16.38 -10.28
N THR A 255 26.37 15.38 -9.60
CA THR A 255 25.82 14.83 -8.36
C THR A 255 25.99 15.77 -7.17
N GLY A 256 26.97 16.68 -7.25
CA GLY A 256 27.18 17.74 -6.26
C GLY A 256 26.31 18.99 -6.45
N LEU A 257 25.54 19.08 -7.55
CA LEU A 257 24.64 20.19 -7.81
C LEU A 257 23.27 19.98 -7.14
N ASP A 258 22.52 21.09 -7.01
CA ASP A 258 21.09 20.96 -6.74
C ASP A 258 20.43 20.17 -7.88
N PRO A 259 19.50 19.24 -7.56
CA PRO A 259 18.72 18.49 -8.53
C PRO A 259 18.22 19.29 -9.74
N ILE A 260 17.68 20.48 -9.49
CA ILE A 260 17.06 21.31 -10.52
C ILE A 260 18.12 21.87 -11.48
N ASP A 261 19.31 22.16 -10.94
CA ASP A 261 20.43 22.69 -11.71
C ASP A 261 21.02 21.61 -12.62
N ALA A 262 21.23 20.41 -12.10
CA ALA A 262 21.71 19.27 -12.88
C ALA A 262 20.75 18.92 -14.04
N ALA A 263 19.44 18.89 -13.76
CA ALA A 263 18.43 18.67 -14.80
C ALA A 263 18.40 19.80 -15.85
N THR A 264 18.68 21.05 -15.47
CA THR A 264 18.77 22.16 -16.42
C THR A 264 19.90 21.95 -17.43
N LEU A 265 21.10 21.55 -16.94
CA LEU A 265 22.24 21.28 -17.81
C LEU A 265 21.99 20.08 -18.76
N LEU A 266 21.34 19.03 -18.26
CA LEU A 266 20.97 17.87 -19.08
C LEU A 266 19.98 18.24 -20.19
N ILE A 267 18.99 19.09 -19.89
CA ILE A 267 18.03 19.57 -20.90
C ILE A 267 18.70 20.49 -21.91
N GLU A 268 19.63 21.35 -21.50
CA GLU A 268 20.37 22.23 -22.43
C GLU A 268 21.23 21.44 -23.42
N ALA A 269 21.83 20.33 -22.99
CA ALA A 269 22.69 19.51 -23.83
C ALA A 269 21.90 18.52 -24.71
N GLY A 270 20.96 17.77 -24.13
CA GLY A 270 20.20 16.74 -24.85
C GLY A 270 18.90 17.20 -25.50
N GLY A 271 18.37 18.35 -25.07
CA GLY A 271 17.05 18.84 -25.45
C GLY A 271 15.92 18.26 -24.60
N ALA A 272 14.81 19.00 -24.51
CA ALA A 272 13.68 18.66 -23.64
C ALA A 272 12.97 17.36 -24.05
N ASP A 273 12.83 17.09 -25.34
CA ASP A 273 12.14 15.88 -25.84
C ASP A 273 12.93 14.60 -25.53
N TRP A 274 14.26 14.64 -25.72
CA TRP A 274 15.14 13.54 -25.34
C TRP A 274 15.08 13.29 -23.83
N PHE A 275 15.20 14.35 -23.02
CA PHE A 275 15.18 14.23 -21.56
C PHE A 275 13.86 13.62 -21.07
N ALA A 276 12.73 14.04 -21.65
CA ALA A 276 11.42 13.49 -21.32
C ALA A 276 11.31 12.00 -21.72
N ALA A 277 11.81 11.63 -22.90
CA ALA A 277 11.80 10.25 -23.37
C ALA A 277 12.67 9.34 -22.50
N GLU A 278 13.87 9.79 -22.13
CA GLU A 278 14.77 9.01 -21.28
C GLU A 278 14.23 8.87 -19.86
N LEU A 279 13.65 9.94 -19.30
CA LEU A 279 12.99 9.87 -17.99
C LEU A 279 11.83 8.85 -18.01
N ALA A 280 11.01 8.86 -19.07
CA ALA A 280 9.93 7.91 -19.22
C ALA A 280 10.45 6.47 -19.32
N HIS A 281 11.57 6.25 -20.00
CA HIS A 281 12.22 4.94 -20.11
C HIS A 281 12.74 4.45 -18.75
N LEU A 282 13.44 5.31 -17.99
CA LEU A 282 14.06 4.94 -16.71
C LEU A 282 13.07 4.80 -15.55
N LEU A 283 11.94 5.50 -15.60
CA LEU A 283 10.96 5.53 -14.50
C LEU A 283 9.65 4.77 -14.80
N ALA A 284 9.48 4.21 -16.01
CA ALA A 284 8.33 3.39 -16.32
C ALA A 284 8.33 2.10 -15.49
N THR A 285 7.17 1.76 -14.92
CA THR A 285 6.99 0.52 -14.17
C THR A 285 5.66 -0.14 -14.53
N PRO A 286 5.61 -1.45 -14.79
CA PRO A 286 4.37 -2.20 -14.99
C PRO A 286 3.74 -2.66 -13.66
N ARG A 287 4.41 -2.41 -12.52
CA ARG A 287 4.01 -2.86 -11.19
C ARG A 287 4.04 -1.72 -10.18
N HIS A 288 3.34 -1.92 -9.08
CA HIS A 288 3.35 -1.04 -7.93
C HIS A 288 4.11 -1.67 -6.76
N SER A 289 4.72 -0.83 -5.93
CA SER A 289 5.36 -1.26 -4.69
C SER A 289 4.33 -1.66 -3.65
N LEU A 290 4.79 -2.32 -2.58
CA LEU A 290 3.97 -2.56 -1.39
C LEU A 290 3.44 -1.24 -0.80
N THR A 291 4.29 -0.22 -0.68
CA THR A 291 3.91 1.11 -0.16
C THR A 291 2.78 1.73 -0.96
N HIS A 292 2.82 1.69 -2.30
CA HIS A 292 1.72 2.16 -3.15
C HIS A 292 0.42 1.41 -2.86
N GLY A 293 0.48 0.08 -2.76
CA GLY A 293 -0.65 -0.78 -2.41
C GLY A 293 -1.26 -0.41 -1.06
N LEU A 294 -0.42 -0.20 -0.05
CA LEU A 294 -0.85 0.17 1.30
C LEU A 294 -1.50 1.56 1.34
N ILE A 295 -0.92 2.56 0.66
CA ILE A 295 -1.50 3.90 0.54
C ILE A 295 -2.87 3.81 -0.17
N ALA A 296 -2.98 3.04 -1.24
CA ALA A 296 -4.25 2.85 -1.95
C ALA A 296 -5.32 2.17 -1.07
N ASN A 297 -4.92 1.24 -0.20
CA ASN A 297 -5.80 0.56 0.75
C ASN A 297 -6.29 1.43 1.90
N LEU A 298 -5.67 2.60 2.15
CA LEU A 298 -6.23 3.63 3.05
C LEU A 298 -7.48 4.30 2.47
N ARG A 299 -7.72 4.16 1.16
CA ARG A 299 -8.89 4.71 0.45
C ARG A 299 -9.07 6.22 0.67
N CYS A 300 -7.96 6.96 0.76
CA CYS A 300 -7.97 8.41 0.85
C CYS A 300 -8.67 9.03 -0.38
N PRO A 301 -9.58 10.00 -0.23
CA PRO A 301 -10.18 10.68 -1.39
C PRO A 301 -9.17 11.46 -2.23
N LEU A 302 -8.10 11.93 -1.58
CA LEU A 302 -7.00 12.65 -2.20
C LEU A 302 -5.66 12.11 -1.72
N THR A 303 -4.85 11.66 -2.67
CA THR A 303 -3.43 11.36 -2.47
C THR A 303 -2.59 12.41 -3.20
N ILE A 304 -1.44 12.77 -2.66
CA ILE A 304 -0.55 13.81 -3.21
C ILE A 304 0.83 13.20 -3.45
N THR A 305 1.46 13.50 -4.58
CA THR A 305 2.82 13.01 -4.84
C THR A 305 3.66 14.02 -5.62
N THR A 306 4.98 13.88 -5.44
CA THR A 306 6.00 14.52 -6.28
C THR A 306 6.57 13.55 -7.32
N ASN A 307 6.12 12.29 -7.33
CA ASN A 307 6.62 11.26 -8.25
C ASN A 307 5.95 11.36 -9.62
N TYR A 308 6.69 10.92 -10.64
CA TYR A 308 6.25 10.89 -12.02
C TYR A 308 5.63 9.54 -12.41
N ASP A 309 6.10 8.45 -11.79
CA ASP A 309 5.71 7.07 -12.06
C ASP A 309 4.22 6.82 -11.79
N GLN A 310 3.71 5.68 -12.28
CA GLN A 310 2.29 5.31 -12.19
C GLN A 310 2.00 4.25 -11.11
N GLY A 311 2.92 4.02 -10.17
CA GLY A 311 2.80 2.94 -9.19
C GLY A 311 1.54 3.06 -8.34
N PHE A 312 1.18 4.27 -7.88
CA PHE A 312 -0.05 4.47 -7.12
C PHE A 312 -1.30 4.23 -7.96
N GLU A 313 -1.33 4.73 -9.19
CA GLU A 313 -2.46 4.55 -10.11
C GLU A 313 -2.70 3.06 -10.35
N LEU A 314 -1.67 2.29 -10.70
CA LEU A 314 -1.77 0.84 -10.86
C LEU A 314 -2.37 0.16 -9.63
N ALA A 315 -1.90 0.53 -8.42
CA ALA A 315 -2.42 -0.01 -7.18
C ALA A 315 -3.90 0.33 -6.96
N ALA A 316 -4.25 1.61 -7.06
CA ALA A 316 -5.60 2.11 -6.79
C ALA A 316 -6.63 1.61 -7.83
N GLU A 317 -6.26 1.57 -9.10
CA GLU A 317 -7.12 1.04 -10.18
C GLU A 317 -7.38 -0.46 -10.00
N SER A 318 -6.39 -1.22 -9.50
CA SER A 318 -6.57 -2.64 -9.20
C SER A 318 -7.57 -2.91 -8.06
N ILE A 319 -7.83 -1.91 -7.22
CA ILE A 319 -8.78 -1.97 -6.09
C ILE A 319 -10.17 -1.53 -6.53
N THR A 320 -10.26 -0.40 -7.26
CA THR A 320 -11.54 0.21 -7.64
C THR A 320 -12.14 -0.36 -8.92
N GLY A 321 -11.31 -0.97 -9.77
CA GLY A 321 -11.69 -1.42 -11.11
C GLY A 321 -11.95 -0.27 -12.09
N VAL A 322 -11.67 0.98 -11.72
CA VAL A 322 -11.85 2.16 -12.58
C VAL A 322 -10.62 3.07 -12.53
N PRO A 323 -10.31 3.80 -13.62
CA PRO A 323 -9.14 4.66 -13.64
C PRO A 323 -9.19 5.79 -12.60
N VAL A 324 -8.06 6.05 -11.95
CA VAL A 324 -7.90 7.14 -10.97
C VAL A 324 -8.00 8.50 -11.68
N ALA A 325 -8.54 9.52 -11.00
CA ALA A 325 -8.46 10.89 -11.51
C ALA A 325 -7.08 11.49 -11.20
N VAL A 326 -6.29 11.75 -12.24
CA VAL A 326 -4.96 12.38 -12.11
C VAL A 326 -5.11 13.90 -12.23
N LEU A 327 -4.88 14.61 -11.13
CA LEU A 327 -4.94 16.06 -11.06
C LEU A 327 -3.58 16.68 -11.39
N PRO A 328 -3.55 17.79 -12.15
CA PRO A 328 -4.70 18.63 -12.53
C PRO A 328 -5.45 18.24 -13.83
N TRP A 329 -5.03 17.20 -14.56
CA TRP A 329 -5.57 16.90 -15.90
C TRP A 329 -7.03 16.41 -15.91
N ASP A 330 -7.45 15.63 -14.91
CA ASP A 330 -8.77 14.99 -14.88
C ASP A 330 -9.77 15.70 -13.93
N GLY A 331 -9.61 17.01 -13.72
CA GLY A 331 -10.33 17.78 -12.70
C GLY A 331 -11.86 17.80 -12.81
N ASP A 332 -12.42 17.55 -13.99
CA ASP A 332 -13.86 17.51 -14.28
C ASP A 332 -14.47 16.11 -14.19
N SER A 333 -13.65 15.07 -14.07
CA SER A 333 -14.12 13.69 -14.24
C SER A 333 -15.04 13.16 -13.15
N GLY A 334 -15.09 13.83 -11.98
CA GLY A 334 -15.89 13.39 -10.83
C GLY A 334 -15.46 12.05 -10.22
N ARG A 335 -14.39 11.42 -10.74
CA ARG A 335 -13.90 10.12 -10.31
C ARG A 335 -13.17 10.21 -8.96
N GLU A 336 -13.23 9.11 -8.22
CA GLU A 336 -12.50 8.89 -6.98
C GLU A 336 -11.90 7.47 -6.98
N PRO A 337 -10.72 7.26 -6.36
CA PRO A 337 -9.89 8.25 -5.67
C PRO A 337 -9.18 9.21 -6.64
N ARG A 338 -8.59 10.27 -6.09
CA ARG A 338 -7.84 11.27 -6.85
C ARG A 338 -6.37 11.29 -6.43
N ILE A 339 -5.47 11.46 -7.40
CA ILE A 339 -4.06 11.72 -7.13
C ILE A 339 -3.66 13.09 -7.67
N LEU A 340 -3.03 13.91 -6.84
CA LEU A 340 -2.45 15.20 -7.21
C LEU A 340 -0.96 15.03 -7.44
N LYS A 341 -0.51 15.18 -8.70
CA LYS A 341 0.91 15.18 -9.04
C LYS A 341 1.44 16.60 -9.13
N LEU A 342 2.33 16.97 -8.21
CA LEU A 342 2.84 18.34 -8.11
C LEU A 342 3.84 18.71 -9.21
N HIS A 343 4.57 17.72 -9.73
CA HIS A 343 5.67 17.96 -10.66
C HIS A 343 5.46 17.42 -12.06
N GLY A 344 4.30 16.85 -12.38
CA GLY A 344 4.05 16.25 -13.69
C GLY A 344 3.80 14.77 -13.62
N ASP A 345 3.61 14.17 -14.79
CA ASP A 345 3.30 12.76 -14.97
C ASP A 345 4.01 12.22 -16.22
N LEU A 346 4.58 11.01 -16.16
CA LEU A 346 5.31 10.44 -17.30
C LEU A 346 4.44 10.27 -18.56
N THR A 347 3.14 10.03 -18.40
CA THR A 347 2.20 9.76 -19.49
C THR A 347 1.40 10.98 -19.93
N ARG A 348 1.23 11.97 -19.06
CA ARG A 348 0.51 13.22 -19.37
C ARG A 348 1.45 14.40 -19.69
N GLY A 349 2.75 14.25 -19.46
CA GLY A 349 3.76 15.28 -19.68
C GLY A 349 3.85 16.31 -18.53
N GLN A 350 4.38 17.51 -18.84
CA GLN A 350 4.63 18.59 -17.88
C GLN A 350 5.62 18.21 -16.77
N LEU A 351 6.75 17.61 -17.14
CA LEU A 351 7.82 17.26 -16.21
C LEU A 351 8.49 18.53 -15.68
N VAL A 352 8.43 18.77 -14.36
CA VAL A 352 9.00 19.95 -13.72
C VAL A 352 10.29 19.59 -13.01
N LEU A 353 11.40 19.70 -13.76
CA LEU A 353 12.70 19.25 -13.27
C LEU A 353 13.82 20.29 -13.46
N SER A 354 13.69 21.24 -14.38
CA SER A 354 14.69 22.31 -14.60
C SER A 354 14.26 23.67 -14.06
N ARG A 355 15.22 24.58 -13.92
CA ARG A 355 14.97 25.96 -13.46
C ARG A 355 13.91 26.65 -14.30
N ASP A 356 14.02 26.56 -15.62
CA ASP A 356 13.09 27.19 -16.54
C ASP A 356 11.67 26.63 -16.39
N GLN A 357 11.53 25.33 -16.21
CA GLN A 357 10.23 24.69 -15.96
C GLN A 357 9.66 25.09 -14.60
N PHE A 358 10.49 25.14 -13.55
CA PHE A 358 10.10 25.61 -12.22
C PHE A 358 9.56 27.06 -12.26
N VAL A 359 10.25 27.95 -12.99
CA VAL A 359 9.84 29.35 -13.16
C VAL A 359 8.57 29.47 -14.00
N ALA A 360 8.52 28.79 -15.16
CA ALA A 360 7.37 28.81 -16.07
C ALA A 360 6.08 28.32 -15.39
N MET A 361 6.19 27.39 -14.44
CA MET A 361 5.05 26.80 -13.74
C MET A 361 4.66 27.50 -12.43
N HIS A 362 5.29 28.62 -12.07
CA HIS A 362 4.96 29.34 -10.85
C HIS A 362 3.46 29.72 -10.74
N ALA A 363 2.79 30.03 -11.85
CA ALA A 363 1.36 30.33 -11.86
C ALA A 363 0.48 29.08 -11.59
N PHE A 364 0.87 27.92 -12.14
CA PHE A 364 0.13 26.66 -12.00
C PHE A 364 0.35 25.99 -10.64
N ARG A 365 1.51 26.19 -10.01
CA ARG A 365 1.83 25.60 -8.71
C ARG A 365 1.04 26.19 -7.56
N ARG A 366 0.67 27.48 -7.62
CA ARG A 366 -0.08 28.14 -6.54
C ARG A 366 -1.42 27.45 -6.25
N PRO A 367 -2.29 27.14 -7.25
CA PRO A 367 -3.49 26.35 -7.02
C PRO A 367 -3.23 24.97 -6.42
N LEU A 368 -2.20 24.25 -6.89
CA LEU A 368 -1.87 22.90 -6.39
C LEU A 368 -1.36 22.96 -4.93
N ALA A 369 -0.53 23.95 -4.62
CA ALA A 369 -0.10 24.24 -3.25
C ALA A 369 -1.29 24.62 -2.35
N GLY A 370 -2.29 25.32 -2.88
CA GLY A 370 -3.54 25.61 -2.16
C GLY A 370 -4.32 24.36 -1.74
N VAL A 371 -4.32 23.30 -2.57
CA VAL A 371 -4.93 22.01 -2.20
C VAL A 371 -4.18 21.37 -1.04
N LEU A 372 -2.85 21.40 -1.09
CA LEU A 372 -2.00 20.91 0.00
C LEU A 372 -2.23 21.71 1.30
N GLN A 373 -2.25 23.05 1.21
CA GLN A 373 -2.49 23.95 2.33
C GLN A 373 -3.88 23.73 2.95
N SER A 374 -4.90 23.46 2.13
CA SER A 374 -6.23 23.10 2.64
C SER A 374 -6.20 21.85 3.52
N ARG A 375 -5.37 20.85 3.19
CA ARG A 375 -5.20 19.64 4.01
C ARG A 375 -4.35 19.91 5.26
N MET A 376 -3.36 20.79 5.16
CA MET A 376 -2.58 21.25 6.30
C MET A 376 -3.44 22.02 7.32
N LEU A 377 -4.36 22.86 6.86
CA LEU A 377 -5.26 23.64 7.71
C LEU A 377 -6.16 22.81 8.62
N ILE A 378 -6.51 21.60 8.17
CA ILE A 378 -7.36 20.68 8.91
C ILE A 378 -6.55 19.58 9.63
N GLY A 379 -5.22 19.61 9.53
CA GLY A 379 -4.32 18.69 10.25
C GLY A 379 -4.35 17.23 9.77
N GLN A 380 -4.80 16.98 8.54
CA GLN A 380 -5.09 15.62 8.02
C GLN A 380 -4.08 15.18 6.96
N LEU A 381 -2.85 15.69 7.00
CA LEU A 381 -1.79 15.30 6.08
C LEU A 381 -0.86 14.27 6.73
N LEU A 382 -0.68 13.12 6.09
CA LEU A 382 0.37 12.16 6.42
C LEU A 382 1.40 12.12 5.28
N ALA A 383 2.63 12.54 5.55
CA ALA A 383 3.73 12.50 4.59
C ALA A 383 4.66 11.31 4.85
N VAL A 384 4.85 10.44 3.85
CA VAL A 384 5.67 9.22 3.92
C VAL A 384 6.58 9.09 2.70
N GLY A 385 7.74 8.44 2.83
CA GLY A 385 8.64 8.21 1.68
C GLY A 385 9.14 9.50 1.02
N THR A 386 9.09 10.63 1.73
CA THR A 386 9.53 11.95 1.26
C THR A 386 10.45 12.59 2.28
N SER A 387 11.47 13.31 1.79
CA SER A 387 12.36 14.14 2.60
C SER A 387 11.74 15.50 2.94
N MET A 388 10.57 15.82 2.40
CA MET A 388 9.96 17.16 2.46
C MET A 388 10.94 18.26 2.02
N SER A 389 11.84 17.96 1.07
CA SER A 389 12.83 18.91 0.56
C SER A 389 12.40 19.66 -0.69
N ASP A 390 11.29 19.27 -1.30
CA ASP A 390 10.79 19.97 -2.48
C ASP A 390 10.43 21.43 -2.16
N ALA A 391 10.82 22.34 -3.04
CA ALA A 391 10.58 23.77 -2.86
C ALA A 391 9.09 24.08 -2.70
N THR A 392 8.21 23.43 -3.47
CA THR A 392 6.75 23.67 -3.41
C THR A 392 6.20 23.32 -2.02
N LEU A 393 6.68 22.22 -1.43
CA LEU A 393 6.27 21.77 -0.10
C LEU A 393 6.79 22.68 1.00
N VAL A 394 8.07 23.07 0.91
CA VAL A 394 8.69 23.99 1.85
C VAL A 394 7.95 25.33 1.84
N HIS A 395 7.65 25.86 0.65
CA HIS A 395 6.88 27.09 0.50
C HIS A 395 5.47 26.96 1.09
N ALA A 396 4.74 25.88 0.78
CA ALA A 396 3.40 25.64 1.31
C ALA A 396 3.39 25.58 2.84
N ALA A 397 4.36 24.89 3.45
CA ALA A 397 4.49 24.75 4.89
C ALA A 397 4.86 26.06 5.60
N GLU A 398 5.70 26.91 4.99
CA GLU A 398 6.05 28.23 5.52
C GLU A 398 4.88 29.22 5.42
N GLU A 399 4.13 29.21 4.31
CA GLU A 399 2.92 30.01 4.16
C GLU A 399 1.82 29.60 5.16
N PHE A 400 1.62 28.30 5.36
CA PHE A 400 0.73 27.78 6.40
C PHE A 400 1.16 28.28 7.79
N ARG A 401 2.44 28.16 8.13
CA ARG A 401 2.97 28.61 9.43
C ARG A 401 2.74 30.10 9.64
N ALA A 402 3.02 30.92 8.64
CA ALA A 402 2.80 32.36 8.70
C ALA A 402 1.31 32.71 8.93
N LEU A 403 0.40 31.98 8.28
CA LEU A 403 -1.04 32.13 8.46
C LEU A 403 -1.49 31.79 9.88
N ILE A 404 -1.05 30.65 10.42
CA ILE A 404 -1.36 30.23 11.80
C ILE A 404 -0.78 31.22 12.81
N GLU A 405 0.46 31.68 12.65
CA GLU A 405 1.07 32.68 13.52
C GLU A 405 0.31 34.01 13.51
N GLN A 406 -0.20 34.42 12.35
CA GLN A 406 -1.02 35.62 12.23
C GLN A 406 -2.38 35.46 12.90
N ALA A 407 -3.04 34.31 12.73
CA ALA A 407 -4.34 34.02 13.34
C ALA A 407 -4.27 33.97 14.88
N HIS A 408 -3.14 33.55 15.43
CA HIS A 408 -2.93 33.36 16.88
C HIS A 408 -2.13 34.50 17.54
N ARG A 409 -2.05 35.69 16.93
CA ARG A 409 -1.37 36.84 17.56
C ARG A 409 -2.06 37.22 18.88
N PRO A 410 -1.30 37.52 19.95
CA PRO A 410 -1.86 37.94 21.24
C PRO A 410 -2.61 39.26 21.07
N GLY A 411 -3.93 39.19 21.20
CA GLY A 411 -4.89 40.26 20.86
C GLY A 411 -6.23 39.71 20.36
N ALA A 412 -6.26 38.47 19.84
CA ALA A 412 -7.46 37.67 19.70
C ALA A 412 -7.79 37.00 21.05
N ALA A 413 -9.04 37.12 21.51
CA ALA A 413 -9.48 36.81 22.87
C ALA A 413 -9.42 35.30 23.27
N SER A 414 -8.22 34.79 23.56
CA SER A 414 -8.01 33.47 24.17
C SER A 414 -6.84 33.53 25.17
N ASP A 415 -7.14 33.32 26.45
CA ASP A 415 -6.16 33.25 27.57
C ASP A 415 -5.41 31.90 27.63
N SER A 416 -5.62 31.02 26.66
CA SER A 416 -4.91 29.73 26.57
C SER A 416 -3.79 29.80 25.53
N PRO A 417 -2.57 29.29 25.81
CA PRO A 417 -1.60 29.07 24.75
C PRO A 417 -2.25 28.18 23.68
N PRO A 418 -2.14 28.50 22.39
CA PRO A 418 -2.78 27.70 21.35
C PRO A 418 -2.24 26.27 21.43
N GLU A 419 -3.14 25.27 21.43
CA GLU A 419 -2.77 23.93 20.98
C GLU A 419 -2.09 24.12 19.62
N ARG A 420 -0.88 23.59 19.46
CA ARG A 420 -0.17 23.70 18.19
C ARG A 420 -1.04 23.05 17.11
N ALA A 421 -1.61 23.84 16.21
CA ALA A 421 -2.23 23.34 14.99
C ALA A 421 -1.12 22.81 14.07
N GLU A 422 -0.71 21.57 14.31
CA GLU A 422 0.24 20.89 13.44
C GLU A 422 -0.43 20.65 12.08
N ALA A 423 0.31 20.95 11.01
CA ALA A 423 -0.15 20.76 9.63
C ALA A 423 -0.44 19.28 9.28
N GLY A 424 0.03 18.36 10.12
CA GLY A 424 -0.04 16.92 9.92
C GLY A 424 1.23 16.24 10.44
N THR A 425 1.40 14.98 10.05
CA THR A 425 2.50 14.12 10.49
C THR A 425 3.43 13.81 9.32
N VAL A 426 4.74 13.93 9.55
CA VAL A 426 5.78 13.54 8.59
C VAL A 426 6.57 12.38 9.17
N VAL A 427 6.65 11.28 8.43
CA VAL A 427 7.45 10.11 8.78
C VAL A 427 8.71 10.08 7.93
N LEU A 428 9.86 10.41 8.53
CA LEU A 428 11.14 10.43 7.85
C LEU A 428 11.81 9.06 7.95
N THR A 429 12.20 8.48 6.82
CA THR A 429 12.96 7.20 6.78
C THR A 429 14.46 7.37 7.06
N ALA A 430 14.95 8.62 7.04
CA ALA A 430 16.30 8.98 7.41
C ALA A 430 16.29 10.10 8.45
N SER A 431 17.02 9.91 9.54
CA SER A 431 17.26 10.92 10.57
C SER A 431 18.27 11.93 10.05
N ASP A 432 17.79 13.14 9.83
CA ASP A 432 18.60 14.34 9.63
C ASP A 432 18.16 15.34 10.72
N PRO A 433 18.99 15.55 11.76
CA PRO A 433 18.64 16.46 12.85
C PRO A 433 18.31 17.88 12.40
N ALA A 434 18.96 18.38 11.33
CA ALA A 434 18.66 19.70 10.79
C ALA A 434 17.29 19.70 10.12
N ARG A 435 16.99 18.67 9.30
CA ARG A 435 15.69 18.48 8.67
C ARG A 435 14.56 18.40 9.69
N VAL A 436 14.74 17.57 10.72
CA VAL A 436 13.74 17.37 11.77
C VAL A 436 13.44 18.70 12.46
N ARG A 437 14.48 19.46 12.83
CA ARG A 437 14.32 20.77 13.46
C ARG A 437 13.61 21.79 12.58
N LEU A 438 13.77 21.72 11.25
CA LEU A 438 13.04 22.57 10.31
C LEU A 438 11.56 22.17 10.23
N LEU A 439 11.26 20.88 10.07
CA LEU A 439 9.90 20.38 9.90
C LEU A 439 9.05 20.50 11.16
N GLN A 440 9.65 20.33 12.34
CA GLN A 440 8.98 20.48 13.65
C GLN A 440 8.38 21.86 13.93
N ARG A 441 8.65 22.84 13.07
CA ARG A 441 8.04 24.16 13.14
C ARG A 441 6.59 24.15 12.65
N SER A 442 6.22 23.19 11.80
CA SER A 442 4.89 23.11 11.17
C SER A 442 4.25 21.73 11.31
N PHE A 443 5.02 20.66 11.49
CA PHE A 443 4.55 19.28 11.50
C PHE A 443 4.94 18.55 12.77
N GLU A 444 4.17 17.50 13.07
CA GLU A 444 4.65 16.42 13.92
C GLU A 444 5.62 15.54 13.13
N VAL A 445 6.81 15.29 13.67
CA VAL A 445 7.86 14.54 12.97
C VAL A 445 8.16 13.25 13.69
N ILE A 446 7.99 12.14 12.98
CA ILE A 446 8.32 10.78 13.42
C ILE A 446 9.54 10.33 12.63
N GLU A 447 10.54 9.78 13.32
CA GLU A 447 11.81 9.37 12.71
C GLU A 447 11.95 7.85 12.64
N GLY A 448 12.40 7.33 11.50
CA GLY A 448 12.91 5.97 11.39
C GLY A 448 14.23 5.76 12.15
N ASP A 449 14.59 4.49 12.42
CA ASP A 449 15.85 4.16 13.06
C ASP A 449 17.00 4.07 12.04
N THR A 450 17.79 5.13 11.94
CA THR A 450 18.92 5.22 11.00
C THR A 450 20.02 4.21 11.24
N ARG A 451 20.13 3.64 12.45
CA ARG A 451 21.16 2.63 12.76
C ARG A 451 20.95 1.34 11.97
N LEU A 452 19.73 1.10 11.51
CA LEU A 452 19.34 -0.10 10.77
C LEU A 452 19.31 0.13 9.25
N GLY A 453 19.49 1.37 8.81
CA GLY A 453 19.50 1.75 7.40
C GLY A 453 18.14 2.18 6.86
N VAL A 454 18.17 2.83 5.70
CA VAL A 454 16.98 3.45 5.07
C VAL A 454 15.93 2.41 4.70
N ARG A 455 16.34 1.21 4.26
CA ARG A 455 15.41 0.13 3.86
C ARG A 455 14.59 -0.39 5.04
N GLU A 456 15.19 -0.51 6.21
CA GLU A 456 14.49 -0.91 7.45
C GLU A 456 13.47 0.15 7.84
N SER A 457 13.84 1.43 7.77
CA SER A 457 12.92 2.52 8.05
C SER A 457 11.78 2.60 7.02
N ALA A 458 12.03 2.29 5.74
CA ALA A 458 10.98 2.18 4.72
C ALA A 458 10.01 1.02 5.02
N ARG A 459 10.53 -0.13 5.45
CA ARG A 459 9.70 -1.24 5.92
C ARG A 459 8.87 -0.86 7.15
N ASP A 460 9.44 -0.12 8.09
CA ASP A 460 8.70 0.37 9.27
C ASP A 460 7.52 1.29 8.87
N VAL A 461 7.68 2.09 7.81
CA VAL A 461 6.59 2.87 7.21
C VAL A 461 5.52 1.96 6.61
N ASP A 462 5.89 0.90 5.89
CA ASP A 462 4.93 -0.07 5.36
C ASP A 462 4.12 -0.72 6.50
N VAL A 463 4.78 -1.14 7.59
CA VAL A 463 4.10 -1.73 8.76
C VAL A 463 3.14 -0.73 9.40
N LEU A 464 3.53 0.55 9.49
CA LEU A 464 2.65 1.62 9.97
C LEU A 464 1.42 1.78 9.07
N LEU A 465 1.60 1.87 7.76
CA LEU A 465 0.50 2.07 6.80
C LEU A 465 -0.49 0.90 6.82
N ASP A 466 0.00 -0.33 6.85
CA ASP A 466 -0.84 -1.53 6.99
C ASP A 466 -1.62 -1.54 8.31
N TRP A 467 -0.99 -1.14 9.41
CA TRP A 467 -1.70 -1.02 10.68
C TRP A 467 -2.78 0.07 10.64
N VAL A 468 -2.49 1.24 10.06
CA VAL A 468 -3.47 2.32 9.89
C VAL A 468 -4.64 1.84 9.03
N ALA A 469 -4.38 1.13 7.92
CA ALA A 469 -5.43 0.55 7.07
C ALA A 469 -6.30 -0.46 7.86
N MET A 470 -5.66 -1.34 8.62
CA MET A 470 -6.35 -2.31 9.46
C MET A 470 -7.23 -1.63 10.54
N GLN A 471 -6.72 -0.60 11.21
CA GLN A 471 -7.48 0.10 12.27
C GLN A 471 -8.56 1.01 11.71
N SER A 472 -8.34 1.63 10.55
CA SER A 472 -9.30 2.51 9.91
C SER A 472 -10.39 1.79 9.12
N SER A 473 -10.20 0.49 8.82
CA SER A 473 -11.19 -0.35 8.15
C SER A 473 -12.53 -0.41 8.93
N SER A 474 -13.53 0.31 8.43
CA SER A 474 -14.93 0.29 8.89
C SER A 474 -15.84 -0.58 8.03
N ASP A 475 -15.30 -1.19 6.97
CA ASP A 475 -16.01 -2.07 6.06
C ASP A 475 -16.46 -3.36 6.78
N LEU A 476 -17.76 -3.64 6.70
CA LEU A 476 -18.41 -4.81 7.29
C LEU A 476 -19.12 -5.66 6.23
N SER A 477 -18.70 -5.55 4.96
CA SER A 477 -19.24 -6.29 3.81
C SER A 477 -19.09 -7.81 3.87
N PHE A 478 -18.52 -8.34 4.95
CA PHE A 478 -18.44 -9.77 5.26
C PHE A 478 -19.35 -10.21 6.42
N ALA A 479 -19.94 -9.27 7.16
CA ALA A 479 -20.53 -9.53 8.48
C ALA A 479 -21.79 -10.39 8.45
N LEU A 480 -22.62 -10.27 7.40
CA LEU A 480 -23.82 -11.10 7.20
C LEU A 480 -23.57 -12.29 6.27
N ASP A 481 -22.38 -12.40 5.69
CA ASP A 481 -22.03 -13.51 4.82
C ASP A 481 -21.62 -14.73 5.66
N SER A 482 -22.42 -15.79 5.51
CA SER A 482 -22.23 -17.06 6.23
C SER A 482 -20.82 -17.66 6.09
N ARG A 483 -20.13 -17.39 4.97
CA ARG A 483 -18.76 -17.88 4.70
C ARG A 483 -17.75 -17.36 5.72
N TYR A 484 -17.99 -16.19 6.29
CA TYR A 484 -17.07 -15.52 7.23
C TYR A 484 -17.48 -15.69 8.71
N ARG A 485 -18.57 -16.41 8.99
CA ARG A 485 -19.14 -16.53 10.34
C ARG A 485 -18.12 -16.92 11.43
N ALA A 486 -17.12 -17.74 11.09
CA ALA A 486 -16.10 -18.23 12.02
C ALA A 486 -15.14 -17.15 12.57
N ILE A 487 -15.02 -15.99 11.94
CA ILE A 487 -14.16 -14.89 12.44
C ILE A 487 -14.91 -13.89 13.33
N LEU A 488 -16.24 -13.96 13.38
CA LEU A 488 -17.07 -13.07 14.17
C LEU A 488 -17.07 -13.49 15.65
N SER A 489 -17.15 -12.50 16.54
CA SER A 489 -17.35 -12.75 17.97
C SER A 489 -18.72 -13.42 18.23
N PRO A 490 -18.92 -14.13 19.36
CA PRO A 490 -20.23 -14.71 19.68
C PRO A 490 -21.38 -13.69 19.70
N ALA A 491 -21.10 -12.45 20.11
CA ALA A 491 -22.06 -11.35 20.09
C ALA A 491 -22.41 -10.93 18.66
N ASP A 492 -21.40 -10.76 17.81
CA ASP A 492 -21.59 -10.39 16.40
C ASP A 492 -22.29 -11.49 15.60
N GLN A 493 -22.02 -12.77 15.91
CA GLN A 493 -22.74 -13.90 15.30
C GLN A 493 -24.24 -13.85 15.63
N SER A 494 -24.61 -13.59 16.89
CA SER A 494 -26.01 -13.47 17.29
C SER A 494 -26.70 -12.27 16.64
N LEU A 495 -25.99 -11.15 16.49
CA LEU A 495 -26.49 -9.98 15.78
C LEU A 495 -26.67 -10.27 14.28
N ALA A 496 -25.70 -10.92 13.64
CA ALA A 496 -25.77 -11.31 12.24
C ALA A 496 -26.95 -12.24 11.94
N GLU A 497 -27.24 -13.19 12.84
CA GLU A 497 -28.43 -14.06 12.76
C GLU A 497 -29.73 -13.26 12.82
N THR A 498 -29.82 -12.30 13.75
CA THR A 498 -30.99 -11.45 13.91
C THR A 498 -31.24 -10.60 12.65
N LEU A 499 -30.18 -9.99 12.10
CA LEU A 499 -30.25 -9.19 10.88
C LEU A 499 -30.59 -10.03 9.65
N SER A 500 -30.04 -11.26 9.56
CA SER A 500 -30.36 -12.21 8.49
C SER A 500 -31.81 -12.68 8.54
N ALA A 501 -32.33 -12.94 9.76
CA ALA A 501 -33.74 -13.28 9.97
C ALA A 501 -34.67 -12.12 9.58
N LEU A 502 -34.31 -10.87 9.93
CA LEU A 502 -35.06 -9.68 9.53
C LEU A 502 -35.12 -9.53 8.00
N ALA A 503 -34.01 -9.79 7.31
CA ALA A 503 -33.96 -9.76 5.86
C ALA A 503 -34.89 -10.81 5.23
N GLY A 504 -34.89 -12.04 5.77
CA GLY A 504 -35.74 -13.14 5.30
C GLY A 504 -37.24 -12.98 5.64
N ALA A 505 -37.55 -12.30 6.75
CA ALA A 505 -38.92 -12.14 7.26
C ALA A 505 -39.79 -11.12 6.50
N GLY A 506 -39.23 -10.40 5.51
CA GLY A 506 -40.01 -9.55 4.61
C GLY A 506 -39.54 -8.11 4.47
N ALA A 507 -38.40 -7.71 5.05
CA ALA A 507 -37.79 -6.40 4.79
C ALA A 507 -37.49 -6.18 3.29
N MET A 508 -37.16 -7.26 2.57
CA MET A 508 -36.99 -7.28 1.11
C MET A 508 -38.28 -7.53 0.31
N LYS A 509 -39.41 -7.84 0.99
CA LYS A 509 -40.74 -8.05 0.39
C LYS A 509 -41.67 -6.84 0.56
N GLY A 510 -41.21 -5.75 1.18
CA GLY A 510 -41.93 -4.48 1.20
C GLY A 510 -42.16 -3.97 -0.23
N SER A 511 -43.12 -3.05 -0.42
CA SER A 511 -43.35 -2.45 -1.75
C SER A 511 -42.02 -1.94 -2.32
N PRO A 512 -41.67 -2.27 -3.59
CA PRO A 512 -40.47 -1.73 -4.24
C PRO A 512 -40.40 -0.20 -4.23
N GLU A 513 -41.52 0.48 -3.98
CA GLU A 513 -41.64 1.93 -3.91
C GLU A 513 -41.37 2.53 -2.50
N SER A 514 -41.17 1.70 -1.47
CA SER A 514 -40.88 2.17 -0.11
C SER A 514 -39.40 2.57 0.03
N GLU A 515 -39.12 3.87 0.19
CA GLU A 515 -37.78 4.41 0.46
C GLU A 515 -37.12 3.75 1.68
N LEU A 516 -37.91 3.43 2.71
CA LEU A 516 -37.42 2.76 3.93
C LEU A 516 -36.95 1.33 3.63
N SER A 517 -37.71 0.59 2.82
CA SER A 517 -37.35 -0.79 2.44
C SER A 517 -36.11 -0.80 1.53
N GLN A 518 -35.99 0.17 0.62
CA GLN A 518 -34.80 0.34 -0.21
C GLN A 518 -33.56 0.68 0.63
N SER A 519 -33.69 1.63 1.56
CA SER A 519 -32.59 2.05 2.46
C SER A 519 -32.12 0.92 3.37
N LEU A 520 -33.05 0.21 4.01
CA LEU A 520 -32.72 -0.95 4.85
C LEU A 520 -32.09 -2.08 4.01
N GLY A 521 -32.63 -2.36 2.83
CA GLY A 521 -32.06 -3.36 1.92
C GLY A 521 -30.66 -2.98 1.45
N ALA A 522 -30.41 -1.70 1.14
CA ALA A 522 -29.09 -1.20 0.77
C ALA A 522 -28.09 -1.34 1.92
N TYR A 523 -28.51 -1.01 3.16
CA TYR A 523 -27.69 -1.20 4.35
C TYR A 523 -27.36 -2.67 4.58
N LEU A 524 -28.34 -3.58 4.55
CA LEU A 524 -28.09 -5.02 4.72
C LEU A 524 -27.18 -5.59 3.63
N ARG A 525 -27.33 -5.15 2.37
CA ARG A 525 -26.41 -5.51 1.27
C ARG A 525 -25.00 -4.99 1.50
N SER A 526 -24.85 -3.79 2.05
CA SER A 526 -23.53 -3.25 2.43
C SER A 526 -22.82 -4.07 3.51
N LEU A 527 -23.57 -4.87 4.28
CA LEU A 527 -23.04 -5.80 5.29
C LEU A 527 -22.78 -7.21 4.75
N GLY A 528 -22.93 -7.44 3.43
CA GLY A 528 -22.63 -8.72 2.79
C GLY A 528 -23.79 -9.70 2.67
N ILE A 529 -25.05 -9.25 2.83
CA ILE A 529 -26.19 -10.13 2.57
C ILE A 529 -26.36 -10.35 1.06
N GLU A 530 -26.37 -11.62 0.61
CA GLU A 530 -26.70 -11.93 -0.78
C GLU A 530 -28.21 -11.75 -1.04
N PRO A 531 -28.60 -11.23 -2.22
CA PRO A 531 -30.00 -11.21 -2.61
C PRO A 531 -30.53 -12.65 -2.78
N TYR A 532 -31.61 -12.97 -2.07
CA TYR A 532 -32.35 -14.24 -2.18
C TYR A 532 -33.04 -14.42 -3.53
#